data_AF-A0A484CRD1-F1
#
_entry.id   AF-A0A484CRD1-F1
#
_cell.length_a   1.000
_cell.length_b   1.000
_cell.length_c   1.000
_cell.angle_alpha   90.00
_cell.angle_beta   90.00
_cell.angle_gamma   90.00
#
_symmetry.space_group_name_H-M   'P 1'
#
loop_
_entity.id
_entity.type
_entity.pdbx_description
1 polymer ?
#
loop_
_entity_poly.entity_id
_entity_poly.type
_entity_poly.pdbx_seq_one_letter_code
_entity_poly.pdbx_strand_id
1 'polypeptide(L)'
;MGVGLAVVIFLTALMQGVFCQIWGVTLPKSIMGLSDSCVTVPCRFQIPNNEEANILNCSDGGIWRKGSLTGPVVFNARTPHSNTIQIGGPL
;
A
#
# COMPACT_ATOMS: atom_id res chain seq x y z
N MET A 1 -45.46 -8.93 13.31
CA MET A 1 -44.06 -9.25 13.66
C MET A 1 -43.13 -9.42 12.45
N GLY A 2 -43.62 -9.73 11.23
CA GLY A 2 -42.74 -10.03 10.07
C GLY A 2 -42.19 -8.83 9.29
N VAL A 3 -42.89 -7.70 9.25
CA VAL A 3 -42.49 -6.53 8.44
C VAL A 3 -41.22 -5.84 8.99
N GLY A 4 -41.09 -5.78 10.32
CA GLY A 4 -39.90 -5.21 10.96
C GLY A 4 -38.62 -6.01 10.68
N LEU A 5 -38.72 -7.34 10.60
CA LEU A 5 -37.57 -8.20 10.34
C LEU A 5 -37.03 -8.01 8.90
N ALA A 6 -37.93 -7.90 7.93
CA ALA A 6 -37.57 -7.68 6.53
C ALA A 6 -36.88 -6.32 6.31
N VAL A 7 -37.38 -5.27 6.95
CA VAL A 7 -36.77 -3.93 6.90
C VAL A 7 -35.38 -3.93 7.53
N VAL A 8 -35.20 -4.60 8.66
CA VAL A 8 -33.88 -4.72 9.31
C VAL A 8 -32.88 -5.48 8.44
N ILE A 9 -33.28 -6.60 7.82
CA ILE A 9 -32.41 -7.37 6.91
C ILE A 9 -32.02 -6.54 5.68
N PHE A 10 -32.96 -5.77 5.13
CA PHE A 10 -32.68 -4.92 3.97
C PHE A 10 -31.69 -3.79 4.32
N LEU A 11 -31.86 -3.14 5.48
CA LEU A 11 -30.96 -2.09 5.95
C LEU A 11 -29.55 -2.63 6.27
N THR A 12 -29.44 -3.83 6.86
CA THR A 12 -28.11 -4.43 7.12
C THR A 12 -27.41 -4.83 5.83
N ALA A 13 -28.11 -5.37 4.84
CA ALA A 13 -27.54 -5.71 3.53
C ALA A 13 -27.00 -4.48 2.79
N LEU A 14 -27.72 -3.35 2.84
CA LEU A 14 -27.25 -2.09 2.25
C LEU A 14 -25.99 -1.55 2.93
N MET A 15 -25.86 -1.74 4.25
CA MET A 15 -24.73 -1.25 5.04
C MET A 15 -23.47 -2.13 4.91
N GLN A 16 -23.58 -3.36 4.41
CA GLN A 16 -22.42 -4.25 4.21
C GLN A 16 -21.43 -3.71 3.15
N GLY A 17 -21.90 -2.93 2.17
CA GLY A 17 -21.05 -2.34 1.13
C GLY A 17 -20.18 -1.17 1.63
N VAL A 18 -20.54 -0.52 2.74
CA VAL A 18 -19.84 0.67 3.27
C VAL A 18 -18.58 0.30 4.04
N PHE A 19 -18.53 -0.90 4.63
CA PHE A 19 -17.41 -1.36 5.46
C PHE A 19 -16.40 -2.23 4.72
N CYS A 20 -16.40 -2.22 3.39
CA CYS A 20 -15.39 -2.96 2.63
C CYS A 20 -14.02 -2.30 2.86
N GLN A 21 -13.21 -2.89 3.74
CA GLN A 21 -11.82 -2.48 3.92
C GLN A 21 -11.06 -2.93 2.68
N ILE A 22 -10.63 -1.98 1.86
CA ILE A 22 -9.89 -2.24 0.62
C ILE A 22 -8.42 -1.92 0.82
N TRP A 23 -7.58 -2.59 0.04
CA TRP A 23 -6.17 -2.22 -0.07
C TRP A 23 -6.05 -0.81 -0.65
N GLY A 24 -5.24 0.02 0.01
CA GLY A 24 -5.03 1.41 -0.39
C GLY A 24 -3.56 1.80 -0.28
N VAL A 25 -3.11 2.69 -1.18
CA VAL A 25 -1.78 3.30 -1.11
C VAL A 25 -1.90 4.80 -1.38
N THR A 26 -1.24 5.60 -0.55
CA THR A 26 -1.10 7.04 -0.71
C THR A 26 0.37 7.35 -0.91
N LEU A 27 0.70 7.85 -2.10
CA LEU A 27 2.03 8.28 -2.52
C LEU A 27 1.90 9.61 -3.28
N PRO A 28 2.91 10.50 -3.20
CA PRO A 28 2.99 11.63 -4.11
C PRO A 28 3.21 11.15 -5.55
N LYS A 29 2.61 11.86 -6.51
CA LYS A 29 2.80 11.58 -7.95
C LYS A 29 4.24 11.86 -8.41
N SER A 30 4.91 12.82 -7.79
CA SER A 30 6.27 13.24 -8.11
C SER A 30 6.94 13.83 -6.87
N ILE A 31 8.25 13.66 -6.76
CA ILE A 31 9.09 14.26 -5.72
C ILE A 31 10.27 14.92 -6.40
N MET A 32 10.65 16.10 -5.94
CA MET A 32 11.87 16.78 -6.36
C MET A 32 12.93 16.61 -5.28
N GLY A 33 14.16 16.37 -5.71
CA GLY A 33 15.32 16.25 -4.83
C GLY A 33 16.54 16.86 -5.50
N LEU A 34 17.55 17.16 -4.69
CA LEU A 34 18.85 17.57 -5.20
C LEU A 34 19.62 16.32 -5.66
N SER A 35 20.32 16.43 -6.79
CA SER A 35 21.25 15.39 -7.24
C SER A 35 22.26 15.06 -6.13
N ASP A 36 22.63 13.79 -6.02
CA ASP A 36 23.55 13.28 -4.99
C ASP A 36 23.09 13.50 -3.54
N SER A 37 21.82 13.83 -3.33
CA SER A 37 21.20 13.96 -2.02
C SER A 37 20.16 12.86 -1.76
N CYS A 38 19.84 12.68 -0.49
CA CYS A 38 18.78 11.76 -0.07
C CYS A 38 17.42 12.42 -0.26
N VAL A 39 16.42 11.63 -0.66
CA VAL A 39 15.01 12.04 -0.67
C VAL A 39 14.20 11.13 0.23
N THR A 40 13.20 11.70 0.90
CA THR A 40 12.21 10.92 1.65
C THR A 40 10.96 10.78 0.78
N VAL A 41 10.56 9.54 0.49
CA VAL A 41 9.32 9.25 -0.22
C VAL A 41 8.23 8.99 0.81
N PRO A 42 7.31 9.95 1.06
CA PRO A 42 6.20 9.70 1.97
C PRO A 42 5.27 8.65 1.36
N CYS A 43 5.03 7.59 2.12
CA CYS A 43 4.16 6.48 1.74
C CYS A 43 3.28 6.10 2.91
N ARG A 44 1.99 5.88 2.64
CA ARG A 44 1.05 5.28 3.59
C ARG A 44 0.23 4.23 2.88
N PHE A 45 0.10 3.06 3.49
CA PHE A 45 -0.77 1.99 3.01
C PHE A 45 -1.94 1.78 3.97
N GLN A 46 -3.04 1.28 3.43
CA GLN A 46 -4.20 0.79 4.14
C GLN A 46 -4.31 -0.70 3.87
N ILE A 47 -4.34 -1.48 4.96
CA ILE A 47 -4.45 -2.93 4.93
C ILE A 47 -5.83 -3.31 5.46
N PRO A 48 -6.55 -4.22 4.81
CA PRO A 48 -7.77 -4.77 5.36
C PRO A 48 -7.54 -5.52 6.68
N ASN A 49 -8.41 -5.34 7.68
CA ASN A 49 -8.25 -5.94 9.00
C ASN A 49 -8.09 -7.48 8.97
N ASN A 50 -8.68 -8.16 7.98
CA ASN A 50 -8.54 -9.60 7.80
C ASN A 50 -7.15 -10.03 7.31
N GLU A 51 -6.37 -9.12 6.73
CA GLU A 51 -5.02 -9.37 6.21
C GLU A 51 -3.92 -8.83 7.13
N GLU A 52 -4.26 -8.01 8.12
CA GLU A 52 -3.30 -7.35 9.00
C GLU A 52 -2.43 -8.35 9.76
N ALA A 53 -3.03 -9.43 10.28
CA ALA A 53 -2.28 -10.51 10.95
C ALA A 53 -1.33 -11.24 9.98
N ASN A 54 -1.72 -11.43 8.72
CA ASN A 54 -0.89 -12.10 7.72
C ASN A 54 0.33 -11.24 7.36
N ILE A 55 0.15 -9.92 7.28
CA ILE A 55 1.23 -8.98 6.96
C ILE A 55 2.15 -8.75 8.14
N LEU A 56 1.61 -8.63 9.37
CA LEU A 56 2.43 -8.48 10.57
C LEU A 56 3.30 -9.73 10.84
N ASN A 57 2.81 -10.91 10.48
CA ASN A 57 3.58 -12.16 10.54
C ASN A 57 4.49 -12.36 9.32
N CYS A 58 4.40 -11.50 8.30
CA CYS A 58 5.24 -11.58 7.13
C CYS A 58 6.65 -11.09 7.49
N SER A 59 7.61 -12.01 7.50
CA SER A 59 9.00 -11.69 7.78
C SER A 59 9.66 -10.88 6.64
N ASP A 60 9.04 -10.78 5.45
CA ASP A 60 9.60 -10.15 4.23
C ASP A 60 9.62 -8.63 4.26
N GLY A 61 8.85 -7.98 5.14
CA GLY A 61 8.78 -6.52 5.18
C GLY A 61 8.39 -5.91 3.82
N GLY A 62 8.74 -4.64 3.61
CA GLY A 62 8.44 -3.91 2.37
C GLY A 62 9.57 -3.98 1.33
N ILE A 63 9.18 -4.01 0.05
CA ILE A 63 10.10 -3.93 -1.10
C ILE A 63 9.70 -2.75 -1.96
N TRP A 64 10.66 -1.94 -2.39
CA TRP A 64 10.47 -0.91 -3.41
C TRP A 64 11.12 -1.33 -4.72
N ARG A 65 10.41 -1.14 -5.83
CA ARG A 65 10.88 -1.41 -7.18
C ARG A 65 10.75 -0.18 -8.06
N LYS A 66 11.68 -0.02 -9.01
CA LYS A 66 11.64 1.08 -9.98
C LYS A 66 10.81 0.70 -11.20
N GLY A 67 9.82 1.53 -11.53
CA GLY A 67 9.09 1.53 -12.81
C GLY A 67 8.02 0.43 -12.98
N SER A 68 8.27 -0.80 -12.54
CA SER A 68 7.36 -1.94 -12.72
C SER A 68 7.42 -2.89 -11.52
N LEU A 69 6.38 -3.72 -11.34
CA LEU A 69 6.35 -4.83 -10.38
C LEU A 69 7.47 -5.87 -10.63
N THR A 70 7.95 -5.98 -11.86
CA THR A 70 9.11 -6.82 -12.23
C THR A 70 10.41 -6.03 -12.35
N GLY A 71 10.37 -4.73 -12.08
CA GLY A 71 11.52 -3.84 -12.15
C GLY A 71 12.57 -4.14 -11.07
N PRO A 72 13.74 -3.48 -11.17
CA PRO A 72 14.82 -3.67 -10.22
C PRO A 72 14.39 -3.22 -8.81
N VAL A 73 14.81 -3.98 -7.82
CA VAL A 73 14.60 -3.65 -6.40
C VAL A 73 15.54 -2.51 -6.02
N VAL A 74 14.96 -1.40 -5.54
CA VAL A 74 15.71 -0.21 -5.08
C VAL A 74 15.83 -0.13 -3.57
N PHE A 75 14.95 -0.83 -2.84
CA PHE A 75 15.04 -1.01 -1.40
C PHE A 75 14.37 -2.32 -0.98
N ASN A 76 14.95 -2.99 0.01
CA ASN A 76 14.39 -4.15 0.67
C ASN A 76 14.55 -3.99 2.18
N ALA A 77 13.45 -4.07 2.92
CA ALA A 77 13.45 -3.92 4.38
C ALA A 77 14.28 -4.99 5.10
N ARG A 78 14.42 -6.20 4.55
CA ARG A 78 15.31 -7.25 5.11
C ARG A 78 16.79 -6.97 4.88
N THR A 79 17.12 -6.37 3.75
CA THR A 79 18.50 -6.12 3.32
C THR A 79 18.68 -4.64 2.99
N PRO A 80 18.69 -3.76 4.00
CA PRO A 80 18.66 -2.30 3.82
C PRO A 80 19.98 -1.69 3.27
N HIS A 81 20.84 -2.50 2.66
CA HIS A 81 22.19 -2.13 2.23
C HIS A 81 22.23 -1.36 0.90
N SER A 82 21.13 -1.31 0.15
CA SER A 82 21.03 -0.60 -1.13
C SER A 82 19.72 0.19 -1.18
N ASN A 83 19.85 1.51 -1.35
CA ASN A 83 18.77 2.51 -1.32
C ASN A 83 18.97 3.59 -2.40
N THR A 84 19.59 3.22 -3.51
CA THR A 84 20.07 4.18 -4.50
C THR A 84 19.14 4.24 -5.69
N ILE A 85 18.59 5.42 -5.99
CA ILE A 85 17.76 5.65 -7.16
C ILE A 85 18.66 6.19 -8.27
N GLN A 86 18.97 5.37 -9.26
CA GLN A 86 19.74 5.80 -10.43
C GLN A 86 18.89 6.75 -11.29
N ILE A 87 19.19 8.05 -11.27
CA ILE A 87 18.54 9.07 -12.10
C ILE A 87 19.32 9.17 -13.42
N GLY A 88 19.03 8.26 -14.35
CA GLY A 88 19.63 8.28 -15.69
C GLY A 88 19.48 6.97 -16.47
N GLY A 89 18.81 7.03 -17.62
CA GLY A 89 19.17 6.29 -18.84
C GLY A 89 19.84 7.27 -19.81
N PRO A 90 20.57 6.82 -20.85
CA PRO A 90 21.36 7.70 -21.70
C PRO A 90 20.48 8.76 -22.38
N LEU A 91 21.05 9.97 -22.50
CA LEU A 91 20.53 11.06 -23.33
C LEU A 91 20.42 10.62 -24.80
#